data_AF-A0A3S1ZG51-F1
#
_entry.id   AF-A0A3S1ZG51-F1
#
_cell.length_a   1.000
_cell.length_b   1.000
_cell.length_c   1.000
_cell.angle_alpha   90.00
_cell.angle_beta   90.00
_cell.angle_gamma   90.00
#
_symmetry.space_group_name_H-M   'P 1'
#
loop_
_entity.id
_entity.type
_entity.pdbx_description
1 polymer ?
#
loop_
_entity_poly.entity_id
_entity_poly.type
_entity_poly.pdbx_seq_one_letter_code
_entity_poly.pdbx_strand_id
1 'polypeptide(L)'
;PSPAPASPVPVAAEPADTDTDTGIHPVATEPTTAKDTTGAVPPVDASPATTAKFDIPADAGPAALRDAAASGDAKALFEIGSRYAESRGVKEDMAAAAKWYEKSAELGFAPAEYRIGNFYEKGIGVARDIKKAKTWYQLSAAQGNASGMHNLAVLFAMAADGVTDNESAAHWFQAAADVGVKDSQFNLGILAAKGVGMKQNLEESYKWFALVAKTGDKDAAAKRDEIANALRPEQLERARAATELWKAKPLDA
;
A
#
# COMPACT_ATOMS: atom_id res chain seq x y z
N PRO A 1 -4.39 20.34 -44.26
CA PRO A 1 -4.27 21.58 -43.45
C PRO A 1 -3.84 21.25 -42.01
N SER A 2 -2.53 21.16 -41.82
CA SER A 2 -1.88 21.22 -40.51
C SER A 2 -1.76 22.67 -40.06
N PRO A 3 -1.69 22.92 -38.74
CA PRO A 3 -0.74 23.91 -38.25
C PRO A 3 0.19 23.31 -37.20
N ALA A 4 1.48 23.51 -37.42
CA ALA A 4 2.54 23.50 -36.41
C ALA A 4 3.11 24.94 -36.35
N PRO A 5 4.11 25.22 -35.51
CA PRO A 5 4.00 25.47 -34.07
C PRO A 5 4.41 26.92 -33.74
N ALA A 6 4.16 27.37 -32.51
CA ALA A 6 4.69 28.64 -32.00
C ALA A 6 5.59 28.39 -30.78
N SER A 7 6.87 28.71 -30.95
CA SER A 7 7.86 29.00 -29.92
C SER A 7 8.61 30.26 -30.39
N PRO A 8 9.63 30.75 -29.65
CA PRO A 8 9.62 31.36 -28.30
C PRO A 8 10.29 32.76 -28.37
N VAL A 9 10.41 33.54 -27.28
CA VAL A 9 11.52 34.50 -26.95
C VAL A 9 11.11 35.51 -25.82
N PRO A 10 12.01 36.30 -25.17
CA PRO A 10 13.25 35.95 -24.44
C PRO A 10 13.50 36.89 -23.19
N VAL A 11 14.78 36.99 -22.77
CA VAL A 11 15.49 38.03 -21.94
C VAL A 11 15.93 37.47 -20.57
N ALA A 12 17.19 37.10 -20.27
CA ALA A 12 18.56 37.63 -20.46
C ALA A 12 18.99 38.71 -19.43
N ALA A 13 19.93 38.37 -18.53
CA ALA A 13 21.24 39.02 -18.31
C ALA A 13 21.76 38.98 -16.84
N GLU A 14 22.95 38.41 -16.68
CA GLU A 14 23.96 38.48 -15.58
C GLU A 14 24.73 39.84 -15.60
N PRO A 15 25.84 40.14 -14.84
CA PRO A 15 26.56 39.44 -13.73
C PRO A 15 27.10 40.37 -12.58
N ALA A 16 27.88 39.79 -11.64
CA ALA A 16 29.22 40.23 -11.16
C ALA A 16 29.46 40.36 -9.61
N ASP A 17 30.41 39.51 -9.14
CA ASP A 17 31.51 39.66 -8.18
C ASP A 17 31.39 40.41 -6.82
N THR A 18 31.85 39.74 -5.74
CA THR A 18 33.18 40.00 -5.12
C THR A 18 33.46 39.06 -3.93
N ASP A 19 34.70 38.56 -3.90
CA ASP A 19 35.38 37.86 -2.80
C ASP A 19 35.46 38.69 -1.50
N THR A 20 35.37 38.05 -0.32
CA THR A 20 36.46 38.05 0.67
C THR A 20 36.20 37.12 1.87
N ASP A 21 37.30 36.46 2.22
CA ASP A 21 37.61 35.50 3.27
C ASP A 21 37.42 35.99 4.73
N THR A 22 36.99 35.07 5.61
CA THR A 22 37.60 34.70 6.92
C THR A 22 36.55 34.31 7.96
N GLY A 23 36.63 33.07 8.47
CA GLY A 23 35.85 32.66 9.64
C GLY A 23 35.69 31.15 9.79
N ILE A 24 36.77 30.45 10.15
CA ILE A 24 36.72 29.05 10.58
C ILE A 24 35.97 28.97 11.92
N HIS A 25 34.81 28.31 11.91
CA HIS A 25 34.20 27.68 13.08
C HIS A 25 33.71 26.28 12.69
N PRO A 26 34.04 25.22 13.44
CA PRO A 26 33.56 23.88 13.13
C PRO A 26 32.12 23.77 13.63
N VAL A 27 31.15 23.92 12.73
CA VAL A 27 29.77 23.52 13.03
C VAL A 27 29.67 22.03 12.76
N ALA A 28 29.43 21.30 13.85
CA ALA A 28 29.07 19.90 13.83
C ALA A 28 27.95 19.67 12.82
N THR A 29 28.17 18.72 11.91
CA THR A 29 27.14 18.18 11.04
C THR A 29 26.06 17.56 11.92
N GLU A 30 24.95 18.27 12.10
CA GLU A 30 23.71 17.69 12.60
C GLU A 30 23.26 16.61 11.60
N PRO A 31 22.81 15.43 12.06
CA PRO A 31 22.25 14.43 11.17
C PRO A 31 20.96 15.00 10.59
N THR A 32 20.89 15.10 9.26
CA THR A 32 19.68 15.40 8.51
C THR A 32 18.58 14.46 8.99
N THR A 33 17.57 14.99 9.68
CA THR A 33 16.42 14.23 10.13
C THR A 33 15.73 13.66 8.90
N ALA A 34 15.81 12.35 8.72
CA ALA A 34 15.06 11.61 7.72
C ALA A 34 13.58 11.95 7.93
N LYS A 35 12.97 12.60 6.94
CA LYS A 35 11.53 12.81 6.87
C LYS A 35 10.88 11.43 6.99
N ASP A 36 9.93 11.27 7.89
CA ASP A 36 9.28 9.98 8.16
C ASP A 36 8.46 9.56 6.93
N THR A 37 9.08 8.81 6.02
CA THR A 37 8.58 8.50 4.66
C THR A 37 7.56 7.36 4.63
N THR A 38 7.07 6.93 5.79
CA THR A 38 6.21 5.74 5.90
C THR A 38 4.71 6.07 5.90
N GLY A 39 4.34 7.37 6.00
CA GLY A 39 2.98 7.74 6.35
C GLY A 39 2.58 7.09 7.67
N ALA A 40 3.48 7.21 8.66
CA ALA A 40 3.52 6.45 9.90
C ALA A 40 2.13 6.24 10.49
N VAL A 41 1.82 4.97 10.76
CA VAL A 41 0.61 4.57 11.47
C VAL A 41 0.78 5.08 12.89
N PRO A 42 -0.03 6.05 13.37
CA PRO A 42 0.06 6.45 14.76
C PRO A 42 -0.14 5.19 15.61
N PRO A 43 0.65 5.00 16.69
CA PRO A 43 0.43 3.87 17.57
C PRO A 43 -1.03 3.95 18.02
N VAL A 44 -1.80 2.92 17.68
CA VAL A 44 -3.10 2.76 18.28
C VAL A 44 -2.83 2.48 19.74
N ASP A 45 -3.19 3.42 20.60
CA ASP A 45 -3.47 3.10 21.98
C ASP A 45 -4.50 1.97 21.92
N ALA A 46 -4.03 0.74 22.16
CA ALA A 46 -4.87 -0.43 22.24
C ALA A 46 -5.86 -0.14 23.37
N SER A 47 -7.02 0.41 23.00
CA SER A 47 -8.08 0.70 23.95
C SER A 47 -8.40 -0.63 24.61
N PRO A 48 -8.31 -0.73 25.95
CA PRO A 48 -8.36 -2.00 26.64
C PRO A 48 -9.65 -2.69 26.21
N ALA A 49 -9.51 -3.92 25.74
CA ALA A 49 -10.59 -4.78 25.25
C ALA A 49 -11.72 -4.75 26.28
N THR A 50 -12.66 -3.83 26.04
CA THR A 50 -13.83 -3.69 26.89
C THR A 50 -14.64 -4.92 26.54
N THR A 51 -15.11 -5.64 27.56
CA THR A 51 -16.03 -6.78 27.43
C THR A 51 -17.39 -6.26 26.92
N ALA A 52 -17.41 -5.72 25.71
CA ALA A 52 -18.56 -5.17 25.05
C ALA A 52 -19.42 -6.35 24.61
N LYS A 53 -20.57 -6.53 25.26
CA LYS A 53 -21.56 -7.48 24.80
C LYS A 53 -22.21 -6.92 23.53
N PHE A 54 -22.02 -7.62 22.42
CA PHE A 54 -22.66 -7.26 21.15
C PHE A 54 -24.02 -7.95 21.05
N ASP A 55 -25.05 -7.20 20.66
CA ASP A 55 -26.36 -7.77 20.34
C ASP A 55 -26.31 -8.35 18.92
N ILE A 56 -26.33 -9.69 18.84
CA ILE A 56 -26.15 -10.43 17.59
C ILE A 56 -27.50 -10.94 17.07
N PRO A 57 -27.91 -10.57 15.84
CA PRO A 57 -29.13 -11.08 15.22
C PRO A 57 -29.19 -12.61 15.21
N ALA A 58 -30.36 -13.18 15.50
CA ALA A 58 -30.52 -14.64 15.58
C ALA A 58 -30.26 -15.35 14.24
N ASP A 59 -30.49 -14.65 13.12
CA ASP A 59 -30.24 -15.13 11.77
C ASP A 59 -28.76 -15.05 11.36
N ALA A 60 -27.94 -14.23 12.05
CA ALA A 60 -26.53 -14.00 11.72
C ALA A 60 -25.64 -15.26 11.71
N GLY A 61 -26.13 -16.40 12.23
CA GLY A 61 -25.49 -17.69 12.05
C GLY A 61 -25.77 -18.70 13.16
N PRO A 62 -25.02 -19.81 13.19
CA PRO A 62 -25.11 -20.83 14.23
C PRO A 62 -24.90 -20.22 15.63
N ALA A 63 -25.51 -20.81 16.66
CA ALA A 63 -25.46 -20.31 18.03
C ALA A 63 -24.02 -20.06 18.51
N ALA A 64 -23.11 -21.01 18.30
CA ALA A 64 -21.71 -20.88 18.70
C ALA A 64 -21.00 -19.65 18.08
N LEU A 65 -21.28 -19.33 16.81
CA LEU A 65 -20.74 -18.14 16.16
C LEU A 65 -21.30 -16.88 16.82
N ARG A 66 -22.61 -16.85 17.08
CA ARG A 66 -23.28 -15.71 17.71
C ARG A 66 -22.81 -15.51 19.15
N ASP A 67 -22.59 -16.57 19.92
CA ASP A 67 -22.11 -16.52 21.29
C ASP A 67 -20.66 -15.98 21.37
N ALA A 68 -19.80 -16.43 20.44
CA ALA A 68 -18.44 -15.91 20.31
C ALA A 68 -18.43 -14.42 19.92
N ALA A 69 -19.22 -14.03 18.92
CA ALA A 69 -19.34 -12.64 18.50
C ALA A 69 -19.94 -11.75 19.60
N ALA A 70 -20.96 -12.23 20.32
CA ALA A 70 -21.57 -11.53 21.45
C ALA A 70 -20.57 -11.32 22.60
N SER A 71 -19.57 -12.20 22.73
CA SER A 71 -18.49 -12.10 23.72
C SER A 71 -17.31 -11.25 23.26
N GLY A 72 -17.37 -10.67 22.05
CA GLY A 72 -16.34 -9.81 21.49
C GLY A 72 -15.22 -10.53 20.75
N ASP A 73 -15.43 -11.76 20.26
CA ASP A 73 -14.47 -12.40 19.36
C ASP A 73 -14.47 -11.68 18.00
N ALA A 74 -13.34 -11.04 17.67
CA ALA A 74 -13.20 -10.26 16.45
C ALA A 74 -13.32 -11.12 15.18
N LYS A 75 -12.86 -12.37 15.19
CA LYS A 75 -12.98 -13.29 14.04
C LYS A 75 -14.43 -13.70 13.82
N ALA A 76 -15.19 -13.91 14.90
CA ALA A 76 -16.61 -14.19 14.85
C ALA A 76 -17.42 -12.99 14.31
N LEU A 77 -17.10 -11.77 14.76
CA LEU A 77 -17.71 -10.55 14.23
C LEU A 77 -17.41 -10.37 12.73
N PHE A 78 -16.17 -10.65 12.31
CA PHE A 78 -15.78 -10.65 10.90
C PHE A 78 -16.60 -11.67 10.09
N GLU A 79 -16.71 -12.90 10.58
CA GLU A 79 -17.47 -13.97 9.93
C GLU A 79 -18.96 -13.62 9.81
N ILE A 80 -19.56 -12.97 10.81
CA ILE A 80 -20.93 -12.44 10.69
C ILE A 80 -21.02 -11.41 9.56
N GLY A 81 -20.06 -10.48 9.48
CA GLY A 81 -19.97 -9.53 8.38
C GLY A 81 -19.91 -10.21 7.01
N SER A 82 -19.10 -11.26 6.89
CA SER A 82 -19.00 -12.07 5.66
C SER A 82 -20.29 -12.80 5.31
N ARG A 83 -21.03 -13.31 6.30
CA ARG A 83 -22.32 -13.95 6.05
C ARG A 83 -23.35 -12.99 5.46
N TYR A 84 -23.42 -11.76 5.96
CA TYR A 84 -24.27 -10.71 5.39
C TYR A 84 -23.81 -10.26 4.00
N ALA A 85 -22.49 -10.19 3.76
CA ALA A 85 -21.96 -9.79 2.46
C ALA A 85 -22.13 -10.86 1.36
N GLU A 86 -22.16 -12.14 1.73
CA GLU A 86 -22.12 -13.27 0.79
C GLU A 86 -23.42 -14.09 0.76
N SER A 87 -24.50 -13.59 1.40
CA SER A 87 -25.78 -14.30 1.55
C SER A 87 -25.66 -15.70 2.18
N ARG A 88 -24.72 -15.91 3.11
CA ARG A 88 -24.49 -17.23 3.72
C ARG A 88 -25.43 -17.46 4.90
N GLY A 89 -26.64 -17.91 4.60
CA GLY A 89 -27.67 -18.24 5.60
C GLY A 89 -28.40 -17.02 6.18
N VAL A 90 -28.13 -15.83 5.64
CA VAL A 90 -28.86 -14.58 5.85
C VAL A 90 -29.10 -13.93 4.50
N LYS A 91 -30.08 -13.04 4.40
CA LYS A 91 -30.25 -12.21 3.21
C LYS A 91 -29.05 -11.26 3.09
N GLU A 92 -28.59 -11.02 1.87
CA GLU A 92 -27.56 -10.02 1.60
C GLU A 92 -27.93 -8.67 2.21
N ASP A 93 -27.00 -8.09 2.97
CA ASP A 93 -27.10 -6.74 3.49
C ASP A 93 -25.69 -6.15 3.66
N MET A 94 -25.28 -5.33 2.70
CA MET A 94 -23.95 -4.72 2.71
C MET A 94 -23.78 -3.70 3.83
N ALA A 95 -24.86 -3.05 4.30
CA ALA A 95 -24.79 -2.11 5.42
C ALA A 95 -24.62 -2.86 6.75
N ALA A 96 -25.31 -3.98 6.93
CA ALA A 96 -25.08 -4.88 8.06
C ALA A 96 -23.67 -5.46 8.02
N ALA A 97 -23.20 -5.91 6.85
CA ALA A 97 -21.83 -6.41 6.68
C ALA A 97 -20.79 -5.35 7.09
N ALA A 98 -20.94 -4.12 6.61
CA ALA A 98 -20.05 -3.02 6.96
C ALA A 98 -19.98 -2.78 8.47
N LYS A 99 -21.14 -2.74 9.13
CA LYS A 99 -21.24 -2.57 10.59
C LYS A 99 -20.49 -3.66 11.35
N TRP A 100 -20.57 -4.91 10.92
CA TRP A 100 -19.88 -6.02 11.59
C TRP A 100 -18.38 -6.08 11.30
N TYR A 101 -17.98 -5.74 10.07
CA TYR A 101 -16.56 -5.56 9.75
C TYR A 101 -15.94 -4.41 10.54
N GLU A 102 -16.62 -3.27 10.68
CA GLU A 102 -16.14 -2.13 11.46
C GLU A 102 -15.95 -2.52 12.94
N LYS A 103 -16.92 -3.20 13.56
CA LYS A 103 -16.79 -3.72 14.94
C LYS A 103 -15.62 -4.68 15.12
N SER A 104 -15.38 -5.55 14.14
CA SER A 104 -14.24 -6.47 14.16
C SER A 104 -12.90 -5.72 13.99
N ALA A 105 -12.88 -4.70 13.13
CA ALA A 105 -11.72 -3.83 12.89
C ALA A 105 -11.39 -2.97 14.12
N GLU A 106 -12.40 -2.46 14.84
CA GLU A 106 -12.24 -1.75 16.11
C GLU A 106 -11.58 -2.62 17.20
N LEU A 107 -11.66 -3.95 17.08
CA LEU A 107 -10.98 -4.91 17.95
C LEU A 107 -9.60 -5.33 17.42
N GLY A 108 -9.10 -4.67 16.37
CA GLY A 108 -7.76 -4.86 15.82
C GLY A 108 -7.61 -6.06 14.89
N PHE A 109 -8.70 -6.64 14.36
CA PHE A 109 -8.56 -7.79 13.45
C PHE A 109 -8.17 -7.33 12.04
N ALA A 110 -6.90 -7.50 11.67
CA ALA A 110 -6.34 -6.98 10.42
C ALA A 110 -7.14 -7.32 9.14
N PRO A 111 -7.70 -8.55 8.94
CA PRO A 111 -8.56 -8.82 7.80
C PRO A 111 -9.84 -7.98 7.78
N ALA A 112 -10.42 -7.67 8.95
CA ALA A 112 -11.59 -6.80 9.06
C ALA A 112 -11.24 -5.34 8.75
N GLU A 113 -10.11 -4.85 9.26
CA GLU A 113 -9.58 -3.52 8.95
C GLU A 113 -9.41 -3.36 7.43
N TYR A 114 -8.80 -4.33 6.75
CA TYR A 114 -8.73 -4.33 5.29
C TYR A 114 -10.12 -4.31 4.63
N ARG A 115 -11.05 -5.17 5.07
CA ARG A 115 -12.39 -5.25 4.47
C ARG A 115 -13.18 -3.97 4.63
N ILE A 116 -13.22 -3.39 5.83
CA ILE A 116 -13.94 -2.14 6.07
C ILE A 116 -13.27 -0.97 5.35
N GLY A 117 -11.93 -0.97 5.22
CA GLY A 117 -11.20 -0.05 4.35
C GLY A 117 -11.71 -0.10 2.91
N ASN A 118 -11.91 -1.31 2.35
CA ASN A 118 -12.43 -1.46 1.00
C ASN A 118 -13.89 -1.00 0.84
N PHE A 119 -14.71 -1.20 1.88
CA PHE A 119 -16.08 -0.72 1.91
C PHE A 119 -16.15 0.80 1.89
N TYR A 120 -15.32 1.48 2.69
CA TYR A 120 -15.21 2.94 2.67
C TYR A 120 -14.63 3.48 1.36
N GLU A 121 -13.63 2.80 0.78
CA GLU A 121 -13.03 3.21 -0.50
C GLU A 121 -14.05 3.23 -1.64
N LYS A 122 -14.88 2.18 -1.69
CA LYS A 122 -15.85 1.94 -2.76
C LYS A 122 -17.26 2.45 -2.47
N GLY A 123 -17.55 2.82 -1.22
CA GLY A 123 -18.91 3.17 -0.78
C GLY A 123 -19.88 1.99 -0.75
N ILE A 124 -19.40 0.80 -0.38
CA ILE A 124 -20.23 -0.42 -0.29
C ILE A 124 -20.85 -0.49 1.09
N GLY A 125 -22.18 -0.38 1.20
CA GLY A 125 -22.89 -0.45 2.49
C GLY A 125 -22.63 0.74 3.44
N VAL A 126 -21.72 1.64 3.09
CA VAL A 126 -21.36 2.88 3.81
C VAL A 126 -21.20 4.02 2.81
N ALA A 127 -21.29 5.26 3.29
CA ALA A 127 -20.89 6.40 2.49
C ALA A 127 -19.40 6.31 2.14
N ARG A 128 -19.04 6.58 0.88
CA ARG A 128 -17.66 6.55 0.42
C ARG A 128 -16.82 7.58 1.19
N ASP A 129 -15.73 7.12 1.79
CA ASP A 129 -14.80 7.95 2.57
C ASP A 129 -13.35 7.43 2.41
N ILE A 130 -12.58 8.11 1.57
CA ILE A 130 -11.18 7.72 1.30
C ILE A 130 -10.28 7.91 2.53
N LYS A 131 -10.56 8.89 3.39
CA LYS A 131 -9.72 9.13 4.58
C LYS A 131 -9.88 8.00 5.59
N LYS A 132 -11.11 7.53 5.80
CA LYS A 132 -11.37 6.34 6.60
C LYS A 132 -10.77 5.09 5.96
N ALA A 133 -10.91 4.92 4.64
CA ALA A 133 -10.29 3.79 3.94
C ALA A 133 -8.77 3.74 4.15
N LYS A 134 -8.08 4.88 3.98
CA LYS A 134 -6.64 5.01 4.22
C LYS A 134 -6.26 4.64 5.65
N THR A 135 -7.01 5.14 6.64
CA THR A 135 -6.79 4.84 8.06
C THR A 135 -6.90 3.33 8.33
N TRP A 136 -7.95 2.68 7.83
CA TRP A 136 -8.13 1.25 8.01
C TRP A 136 -7.08 0.41 7.29
N TYR A 137 -6.67 0.80 6.09
CA TYR A 137 -5.57 0.13 5.39
C TYR A 137 -4.23 0.31 6.10
N GLN A 138 -3.96 1.48 6.70
CA GLN A 138 -2.77 1.71 7.53
C GLN A 138 -2.72 0.74 8.72
N LEU A 139 -3.82 0.60 9.46
CA LEU A 139 -3.91 -0.34 10.57
C LEU A 139 -3.67 -1.78 10.11
N SER A 140 -4.35 -2.18 9.03
CA SER A 140 -4.23 -3.53 8.48
C SER A 140 -2.81 -3.83 8.00
N ALA A 141 -2.18 -2.86 7.31
CA ALA A 141 -0.83 -2.98 6.78
C ALA A 141 0.23 -3.04 7.89
N ALA A 142 0.06 -2.29 8.97
CA ALA A 142 0.94 -2.34 10.15
C ALA A 142 0.96 -3.71 10.82
N GLN A 143 -0.14 -4.47 10.70
CA GLN A 143 -0.26 -5.84 11.20
C GLN A 143 0.18 -6.91 10.19
N GLY A 144 0.85 -6.53 9.09
CA GLY A 144 1.33 -7.51 8.11
C GLY A 144 0.31 -7.90 7.04
N ASN A 145 -0.89 -7.29 6.98
CA ASN A 145 -1.87 -7.66 5.97
C ASN A 145 -1.43 -7.20 4.57
N ALA A 146 -1.07 -8.17 3.72
CA ALA A 146 -0.56 -7.92 2.38
C ALA A 146 -1.54 -7.15 1.47
N SER A 147 -2.84 -7.41 1.60
CA SER A 147 -3.87 -6.67 0.84
C SER A 147 -4.04 -5.24 1.34
N GLY A 148 -3.94 -5.02 2.66
CA GLY A 148 -3.88 -3.69 3.27
C GLY A 148 -2.68 -2.89 2.77
N MET A 149 -1.48 -3.49 2.76
CA MET A 149 -0.26 -2.87 2.22
C MET A 149 -0.42 -2.45 0.76
N HIS A 150 -0.92 -3.34 -0.10
CA HIS A 150 -1.12 -3.03 -1.52
C HIS A 150 -2.11 -1.87 -1.72
N ASN A 151 -3.30 -1.94 -1.10
CA ASN A 151 -4.31 -0.90 -1.28
C ASN A 151 -3.87 0.44 -0.68
N LEU A 152 -3.13 0.43 0.42
CA LEU A 152 -2.53 1.64 0.98
C LEU A 152 -1.54 2.28 0.00
N ALA A 153 -0.66 1.48 -0.61
CA ALA A 153 0.28 1.95 -1.62
C ALA A 153 -0.45 2.59 -2.82
N VAL A 154 -1.53 1.97 -3.27
CA VAL A 154 -2.38 2.49 -4.34
C VAL A 154 -3.00 3.84 -3.95
N LEU A 155 -3.55 3.98 -2.74
CA LEU A 155 -4.13 5.25 -2.29
C LEU A 155 -3.10 6.40 -2.27
N PHE A 156 -1.88 6.12 -1.82
CA PHE A 156 -0.79 7.09 -1.84
C PHE A 156 -0.37 7.49 -3.27
N ALA A 157 -0.34 6.52 -4.20
CA ALA A 157 0.02 6.75 -5.59
C ALA A 157 -1.05 7.53 -6.38
N MET A 158 -2.33 7.40 -6.03
CA MET A 158 -3.45 8.00 -6.77
C MET A 158 -3.82 9.43 -6.32
N ALA A 159 -3.13 10.00 -5.34
CA ALA A 159 -3.52 11.27 -4.70
C ALA A 159 -4.99 11.26 -4.24
N ALA A 160 -5.44 10.15 -3.64
CA ALA A 160 -6.86 9.98 -3.31
C ALA A 160 -7.38 11.03 -2.29
N ASP A 161 -6.47 11.74 -1.63
CA ASP A 161 -6.69 12.87 -0.70
C ASP A 161 -6.14 14.22 -1.22
N GLY A 162 -5.75 14.31 -2.49
CA GLY A 162 -5.41 15.56 -3.19
C GLY A 162 -3.91 15.81 -3.43
N VAL A 163 -3.01 15.00 -2.86
CA VAL A 163 -1.56 15.06 -3.13
C VAL A 163 -0.99 13.65 -3.24
N THR A 164 -0.18 13.37 -4.28
CA THR A 164 0.52 12.10 -4.39
C THR A 164 1.63 12.02 -3.35
N ASP A 165 1.73 10.89 -2.65
CA ASP A 165 2.86 10.58 -1.79
C ASP A 165 3.57 9.35 -2.36
N ASN A 166 4.42 9.60 -3.36
CA ASN A 166 5.09 8.51 -4.07
C ASN A 166 6.10 7.78 -3.18
N GLU A 167 6.69 8.43 -2.18
CA GLU A 167 7.63 7.79 -1.25
C GLU A 167 6.91 6.74 -0.39
N SER A 168 5.77 7.13 0.21
CA SER A 168 4.93 6.18 0.94
C SER A 168 4.37 5.08 0.02
N ALA A 169 3.99 5.41 -1.23
CA ALA A 169 3.55 4.42 -2.19
C ALA A 169 4.66 3.38 -2.51
N ALA A 170 5.88 3.84 -2.79
CA ALA A 170 7.01 2.96 -3.06
C ALA A 170 7.33 2.07 -1.84
N HIS A 171 7.30 2.64 -0.63
CA HIS A 171 7.48 1.90 0.60
C HIS A 171 6.46 0.75 0.77
N TRP A 172 5.16 1.05 0.65
CA TRP A 172 4.12 0.05 0.86
C TRP A 172 4.01 -0.95 -0.30
N PHE A 173 4.30 -0.55 -1.54
CA PHE A 173 4.46 -1.51 -2.64
C PHE A 173 5.66 -2.44 -2.40
N GLN A 174 6.77 -1.94 -1.86
CA GLN A 174 7.92 -2.77 -1.48
C GLN A 174 7.53 -3.79 -0.41
N ALA A 175 6.86 -3.37 0.66
CA ALA A 175 6.41 -4.26 1.73
C ALA A 175 5.50 -5.39 1.19
N ALA A 176 4.51 -5.05 0.35
CA ALA A 176 3.62 -6.03 -0.27
C ALA A 176 4.34 -6.93 -1.29
N ALA A 177 5.27 -6.39 -2.09
CA ALA A 177 6.04 -7.13 -3.07
C ALA A 177 6.95 -8.18 -2.42
N ASP A 178 7.55 -7.84 -1.27
CA ASP A 178 8.43 -8.70 -0.49
C ASP A 178 7.71 -9.94 0.05
N VAL A 179 6.42 -9.84 0.36
CA VAL A 179 5.58 -10.99 0.77
C VAL A 179 4.87 -11.67 -0.40
N GLY A 180 5.18 -11.28 -1.64
CA GLY A 180 4.74 -11.98 -2.85
C GLY A 180 3.45 -11.47 -3.49
N VAL A 181 2.98 -10.27 -3.15
CA VAL A 181 1.82 -9.66 -3.83
C VAL A 181 2.22 -9.27 -5.26
N LYS A 182 1.77 -10.05 -6.25
CA LYS A 182 2.14 -9.90 -7.67
C LYS A 182 1.87 -8.50 -8.22
N ASP A 183 0.70 -7.93 -7.92
CA ASP A 183 0.35 -6.59 -8.40
C ASP A 183 1.29 -5.52 -7.83
N SER A 184 1.71 -5.68 -6.57
CA SER A 184 2.72 -4.81 -5.96
C SER A 184 4.10 -5.03 -6.55
N GLN A 185 4.50 -6.27 -6.86
CA GLN A 185 5.75 -6.54 -7.57
C GLN A 185 5.75 -5.83 -8.94
N PHE A 186 4.66 -5.96 -9.71
CA PHE A 186 4.54 -5.28 -10.99
C PHE A 186 4.62 -3.75 -10.86
N ASN A 187 3.86 -3.17 -9.93
CA ASN A 187 3.86 -1.72 -9.69
C ASN A 187 5.24 -1.22 -9.23
N LEU A 188 5.89 -1.94 -8.32
CA LEU A 188 7.23 -1.62 -7.86
C LEU A 188 8.27 -1.73 -8.99
N GLY A 189 8.10 -2.69 -9.90
CA GLY A 189 8.89 -2.77 -11.13
C GLY A 189 8.79 -1.49 -11.97
N ILE A 190 7.59 -0.90 -12.08
CA ILE A 190 7.37 0.38 -12.75
C ILE A 190 8.00 1.54 -11.97
N LEU A 191 7.80 1.60 -10.65
CA LEU A 191 8.34 2.69 -9.83
C LEU A 191 9.87 2.69 -9.85
N ALA A 192 10.50 1.53 -9.74
CA ALA A 192 11.95 1.37 -9.82
C ALA A 192 12.49 1.75 -11.21
N ALA A 193 11.79 1.39 -12.30
CA ALA A 193 12.18 1.78 -13.66
C ALA A 193 12.16 3.30 -13.87
N LYS A 194 11.21 3.99 -13.24
CA LYS A 194 10.99 5.43 -13.42
C LYS A 194 11.66 6.30 -12.34
N GLY A 195 12.07 5.71 -11.22
CA GLY A 195 12.53 6.46 -10.05
C GLY A 195 11.44 7.31 -9.40
N VAL A 196 10.20 6.80 -9.34
CA VAL A 196 9.06 7.52 -8.75
C VAL A 196 8.92 7.14 -7.29
N GLY A 197 9.13 8.10 -6.38
CA GLY A 197 9.11 7.85 -4.93
C GLY A 197 10.30 7.04 -4.40
N MET A 198 11.27 6.75 -5.26
CA MET A 198 12.48 6.01 -4.95
C MET A 198 13.56 6.35 -5.98
N LYS A 199 14.83 6.05 -5.70
CA LYS A 199 15.90 6.17 -6.70
C LYS A 199 15.65 5.18 -7.85
N GLN A 200 15.85 5.62 -9.09
CA GLN A 200 15.75 4.74 -10.25
C GLN A 200 16.70 3.54 -10.12
N ASN A 201 16.18 2.34 -10.37
CA ASN A 201 16.92 1.08 -10.30
C ASN A 201 16.39 0.07 -11.31
N LEU A 202 17.08 -0.06 -12.46
CA LEU A 202 16.68 -0.98 -13.53
C LEU A 202 16.94 -2.46 -13.19
N GLU A 203 17.96 -2.77 -12.35
CA GLU A 203 18.21 -4.15 -11.90
C GLU A 203 17.07 -4.64 -11.01
N GLU A 204 16.56 -3.77 -10.14
CA GLU A 204 15.38 -4.05 -9.32
C GLU A 204 14.10 -4.13 -10.13
N SER A 205 13.92 -3.22 -11.10
CA SER A 205 12.79 -3.26 -12.01
C SER A 205 12.72 -4.60 -12.77
N TYR A 206 13.85 -5.04 -13.32
CA TYR A 206 13.97 -6.34 -13.98
C TYR A 206 13.58 -7.47 -13.05
N LYS A 207 14.12 -7.49 -11.82
CA LYS A 207 13.83 -8.52 -10.82
C LYS A 207 12.34 -8.68 -10.59
N TRP A 208 11.64 -7.57 -10.34
CA TRP A 208 10.21 -7.63 -10.04
C TRP A 208 9.36 -8.05 -11.25
N PHE A 209 9.63 -7.51 -12.43
CA PHE A 209 8.93 -7.97 -13.64
C PHE A 209 9.23 -9.44 -13.96
N ALA A 210 10.46 -9.91 -13.75
CA ALA A 210 10.84 -11.29 -13.97
C ALA A 210 10.11 -12.26 -13.01
N LEU A 211 9.95 -11.89 -11.74
CA LEU A 211 9.18 -12.69 -10.78
C LEU A 211 7.72 -12.82 -11.19
N VAL A 212 7.08 -11.72 -11.62
CA VAL A 212 5.68 -11.76 -12.10
C VAL A 212 5.57 -12.56 -13.40
N ALA A 213 6.50 -12.37 -14.34
CA ALA A 213 6.56 -13.09 -15.61
C ALA A 213 6.73 -14.61 -15.44
N LYS A 214 7.48 -15.06 -14.43
CA LYS A 214 7.60 -16.49 -14.08
C LYS A 214 6.25 -17.15 -13.78
N THR A 215 5.23 -16.36 -13.45
CA THR A 215 3.87 -16.85 -13.18
C THR A 215 2.96 -16.87 -14.42
N GLY A 216 3.50 -16.57 -15.61
CA GLY A 216 2.79 -16.61 -16.89
C GLY A 216 2.25 -15.26 -17.38
N ASP A 217 2.53 -14.17 -16.65
CA ASP A 217 2.10 -12.82 -17.03
C ASP A 217 2.92 -12.32 -18.24
N LYS A 218 2.22 -12.05 -19.35
CA LYS A 218 2.85 -11.65 -20.62
C LYS A 218 3.28 -10.19 -20.63
N ASP A 219 2.55 -9.32 -19.93
CA ASP A 219 2.87 -7.89 -19.87
C ASP A 219 4.13 -7.68 -19.02
N ALA A 220 4.25 -8.42 -17.91
CA ALA A 220 5.45 -8.45 -17.10
C ALA A 220 6.64 -9.03 -17.88
N ALA A 221 6.43 -10.07 -18.69
CA ALA A 221 7.48 -10.62 -19.54
C ALA A 221 7.99 -9.59 -20.56
N ALA A 222 7.10 -8.88 -21.24
CA ALA A 222 7.46 -7.83 -22.18
C ALA A 222 8.24 -6.70 -21.48
N LYS A 223 7.75 -6.21 -20.33
CA LYS A 223 8.45 -5.19 -19.54
C LYS A 223 9.82 -5.65 -19.05
N ARG A 224 9.93 -6.89 -18.57
CA ARG A 224 11.22 -7.49 -18.20
C ARG A 224 12.20 -7.44 -19.38
N ASP A 225 11.76 -7.81 -20.58
CA ASP A 225 12.61 -7.87 -21.77
C ASP A 225 12.99 -6.46 -22.27
N GLU A 226 12.08 -5.49 -22.18
CA GLU A 226 12.38 -4.07 -22.40
C GLU A 226 13.49 -3.57 -21.46
N ILE A 227 13.37 -3.85 -20.16
CA ILE A 227 14.37 -3.47 -19.16
C ILE A 227 15.69 -4.22 -19.41
N ALA A 228 15.65 -5.49 -19.81
CA ALA A 228 16.84 -6.28 -20.12
C ALA A 228 17.67 -5.65 -21.25
N ASN A 229 17.00 -5.12 -22.28
CA ASN A 229 17.66 -4.45 -23.40
C ASN A 229 18.32 -3.12 -23.01
N ALA A 230 17.87 -2.50 -21.91
CA ALA A 230 18.43 -1.25 -21.39
C ALA A 230 19.58 -1.48 -20.39
N LEU A 231 19.78 -2.71 -19.90
CA LEU A 231 20.83 -3.05 -18.94
C LEU A 231 22.14 -3.42 -19.64
N ARG A 232 23.28 -3.03 -19.05
CA ARG A 232 24.58 -3.61 -19.45
C ARG A 232 24.62 -5.10 -19.07
N PRO A 233 25.39 -5.94 -19.78
CA PRO A 233 25.43 -7.39 -19.54
C PRO A 233 25.67 -7.77 -18.08
N GLU A 234 26.61 -7.12 -17.41
CA GLU A 234 26.93 -7.36 -16.00
C GLU A 234 25.79 -6.97 -15.04
N GLN A 235 24.96 -6.00 -15.41
CA GLN A 235 23.80 -5.59 -14.61
C GLN A 235 22.66 -6.58 -14.82
N LEU A 236 22.45 -7.04 -16.05
CA LEU A 236 21.46 -8.05 -16.37
C LEU A 236 21.76 -9.37 -15.65
N GLU A 237 23.02 -9.80 -15.59
CA GLU A 237 23.43 -11.01 -14.85
C GLU A 237 23.14 -10.87 -13.35
N ARG A 238 23.46 -9.72 -12.74
CA ARG A 238 23.11 -9.46 -11.34
C ARG A 238 21.60 -9.47 -11.10
N ALA A 239 20.83 -8.85 -11.98
CA ALA A 239 19.37 -8.81 -11.86
C ALA A 239 18.74 -10.21 -12.00
N ARG A 240 19.24 -11.04 -12.93
CA ARG A 240 18.87 -12.45 -13.07
C ARG A 240 19.21 -13.24 -11.80
N ALA A 241 20.44 -13.11 -11.30
CA ALA A 241 20.85 -13.78 -10.05
C ALA A 241 19.96 -13.38 -8.85
N ALA A 242 19.68 -12.09 -8.70
CA ALA A 242 18.78 -11.60 -7.66
C ALA A 242 17.35 -12.17 -7.81
N THR A 243 16.87 -12.35 -9.04
CA THR A 243 15.56 -12.98 -9.33
C THR A 243 15.53 -14.45 -8.94
N GLU A 244 16.60 -15.20 -9.20
CA GLU A 244 16.68 -16.64 -8.86
C GLU A 244 16.82 -16.86 -7.35
N LEU A 245 17.50 -15.96 -6.64
CA LEU A 245 17.70 -16.05 -5.19
C LEU A 245 16.52 -15.53 -4.37
N TRP A 246 15.59 -14.80 -4.99
CA TRP A 246 14.48 -14.20 -4.26
C TRP A 246 13.51 -15.25 -3.72
N LYS A 247 13.07 -15.04 -2.48
CA LYS A 247 12.00 -15.77 -1.82
C LYS A 247 11.09 -14.78 -1.11
N ALA A 248 9.79 -15.06 -1.11
CA ALA A 248 8.83 -14.27 -0.36
C ALA A 248 9.20 -14.29 1.13
N LYS A 249 9.13 -13.12 1.78
CA LYS A 249 9.18 -13.03 3.24
C LYS A 249 7.95 -13.71 3.83
N PRO A 250 8.08 -14.41 4.96
CA PRO A 250 6.90 -14.93 5.67
C PRO A 250 6.00 -13.76 6.05
N LEU A 251 4.68 -13.99 6.03
CA LEU A 251 3.74 -13.11 6.70
C LEU A 251 3.85 -13.40 8.18
N ASP A 252 4.13 -12.39 8.99
CA ASP A 252 4.01 -12.51 10.45
C ASP A 252 2.53 -12.80 10.75
N ALA A 253 2.26 -13.98 11.33
CA ALA A 253 0.93 -14.57 11.48
C ALA A 253 0.30 -14.31 12.85
#